data_AF-A0A8T6W6J7-F1
#
_entry.id   AF-A0A8T6W6J7-F1
#
_cell.length_a   1.000
_cell.length_b   1.000
_cell.length_c   1.000
_cell.angle_alpha   90.00
_cell.angle_beta   90.00
_cell.angle_gamma   90.00
#
_symmetry.space_group_name_H-M   'P 1'
#
loop_
_entity.id
_entity.type
_entity.pdbx_description
1 polymer ?
#
loop_
_entity_poly.entity_id
_entity_poly.type
_entity_poly.pdbx_seq_one_letter_code
_entity_poly.pdbx_strand_id
1 'polypeptide(L)'
;LYVIVGGFALRSKNISITNLLDKTFLKLHKSPVNTSSKPHSLRESLMRDVKQERLPIHLRVGDRMSSAFSIELRCPYLDHRIIEYSFTLPSNCKIRDGETKYLLREAVKGVIPESARRRMKLGTPVPLETWLKKFRSEITQMIKSQKFKDRGYFNVQAVWDVYERYCNNKMNRFEKKFYEDVLWRIINLELWFEAFAHTALE
;
A
#
# COMPACT_ATOMS: atom_id res chain seq x y z
N LEU A 1 -6.77 -2.19 1.52
CA LEU A 1 -5.63 -1.36 1.97
C LEU A 1 -6.13 0.06 2.14
N TYR A 2 -6.26 0.51 3.38
CA TYR A 2 -6.53 1.91 3.69
C TYR A 2 -5.36 2.74 3.14
N VAL A 3 -5.62 3.51 2.09
CA VAL A 3 -4.78 4.66 1.80
C VAL A 3 -4.94 5.55 3.00
N ILE A 4 -3.88 5.70 3.78
CA ILE A 4 -3.65 6.92 4.52
C ILE A 4 -3.68 8.01 3.46
N VAL A 5 -4.86 8.59 3.24
CA VAL A 5 -5.03 9.95 2.75
C VAL A 5 -4.65 10.85 3.93
N GLY A 6 -3.50 10.57 4.54
CA GLY A 6 -2.85 11.43 5.49
C GLY A 6 -2.36 12.57 4.63
N GLY A 7 -3.00 13.72 4.79
CA GLY A 7 -2.76 14.91 3.99
C GLY A 7 -1.31 15.32 3.94
N PHE A 8 -0.58 14.77 2.99
CA PHE A 8 0.27 15.54 2.11
C PHE A 8 -0.62 15.93 0.95
N ALA A 9 -1.27 17.09 1.06
CA ALA A 9 -1.78 17.78 -0.11
C ALA A 9 -0.55 18.02 -1.01
N LEU A 10 -0.34 17.13 -1.98
CA LEU A 10 0.65 17.34 -3.02
C LEU A 10 0.21 18.59 -3.77
N ARG A 11 0.89 19.70 -3.48
CA ARG A 11 0.72 21.03 -4.08
C ARG A 11 1.11 21.08 -5.57
N SER A 12 1.09 19.95 -6.28
CA SER A 12 1.23 19.92 -7.73
C SER A 12 -0.16 19.78 -8.33
N LYS A 13 -0.65 20.85 -8.98
CA LYS A 13 -1.98 20.91 -9.62
C LYS A 13 -2.19 19.80 -10.69
N ASN A 14 -1.15 19.05 -11.06
CA ASN A 14 -1.16 18.10 -12.17
C ASN A 14 -1.14 16.62 -11.77
N ILE A 15 -1.10 16.28 -10.47
CA ILE A 15 -1.08 14.88 -10.01
C ILE A 15 -2.47 14.52 -9.48
N SER A 16 -3.23 13.75 -10.25
CA SER A 16 -4.53 13.26 -9.81
C SER A 16 -4.91 11.94 -10.48
N ILE A 17 -5.48 11.03 -9.68
CA ILE A 17 -6.07 9.78 -10.18
C ILE A 17 -7.29 10.05 -11.06
N THR A 18 -8.02 11.15 -10.83
CA THR A 18 -9.21 11.50 -11.61
C THR A 18 -8.89 11.73 -13.08
N ASN A 19 -7.66 12.11 -13.40
CA ASN A 19 -7.23 12.33 -14.78
C ASN A 19 -7.05 11.00 -15.55
N LEU A 20 -6.94 9.89 -14.83
CA LEU A 20 -6.79 8.54 -15.40
C LEU A 20 -8.12 7.79 -15.52
N LEU A 21 -9.18 8.28 -14.87
CA LEU A 21 -10.50 7.65 -14.89
C LEU A 21 -11.32 8.14 -16.09
N ASP A 22 -12.19 7.27 -16.59
CA ASP A 22 -13.14 7.67 -17.63
C ASP A 22 -14.13 8.73 -17.11
N LYS A 23 -14.52 9.66 -17.98
CA LYS A 23 -15.42 10.77 -17.62
C LYS A 23 -16.83 10.30 -17.27
N THR A 24 -17.32 9.27 -17.95
CA THR A 24 -18.64 8.67 -17.69
C THR A 24 -18.60 7.91 -16.37
N PHE A 25 -17.55 7.14 -16.15
CA PHE A 25 -17.33 6.46 -14.87
C PHE A 25 -17.30 7.44 -13.68
N LEU A 26 -16.57 8.55 -13.79
CA LEU A 26 -16.52 9.59 -12.75
C LEU A 26 -17.87 10.25 -12.47
N LYS A 27 -18.70 10.45 -13.51
CA LYS A 27 -20.05 11.01 -13.35
C LYS A 27 -20.97 10.06 -12.57
N LEU A 28 -20.87 8.76 -12.86
CA LEU A 28 -21.68 7.71 -12.22
C LEU A 28 -21.21 7.41 -10.80
N HIS A 29 -19.91 7.47 -10.55
CA HIS A 29 -19.31 7.04 -9.29
C HIS A 29 -18.50 8.18 -8.65
N LYS A 30 -19.18 8.98 -7.82
CA LYS A 30 -18.52 9.96 -6.97
C LYS A 30 -17.88 9.23 -5.78
N SER A 31 -16.60 9.51 -5.54
CA SER A 31 -15.91 8.97 -4.37
C SER A 31 -16.62 9.46 -3.10
N PRO A 32 -16.97 8.58 -2.14
CA PRO A 32 -17.55 9.03 -0.88
C PRO A 32 -16.56 9.96 -0.18
N VAL A 33 -17.07 11.02 0.44
CA VAL A 33 -16.25 11.93 1.24
C VAL A 33 -15.63 11.11 2.36
N ASN A 34 -14.30 11.03 2.39
CA ASN A 34 -13.61 10.32 3.45
C ASN A 34 -13.72 11.15 4.73
N THR A 35 -14.63 10.74 5.62
CA THR A 35 -14.88 11.36 6.91
C THR A 35 -13.93 10.88 8.01
N SER A 36 -12.92 10.06 7.69
CA SER A 36 -12.00 9.57 8.72
C SER A 36 -11.22 10.73 9.34
N SER A 37 -11.50 11.05 10.60
CA SER A 37 -10.72 12.02 11.37
C SER A 37 -9.27 11.53 11.51
N LYS A 38 -8.30 12.44 11.61
CA LYS A 38 -6.93 12.05 11.95
C LYS A 38 -6.87 11.63 13.42
N PRO A 39 -6.08 10.62 13.81
CA PRO A 39 -5.91 10.30 15.22
C PRO A 39 -5.27 11.48 15.96
N HIS A 40 -5.78 11.77 17.16
CA HIS A 40 -5.31 12.87 18.01
C HIS A 40 -4.12 12.46 18.88
N SER A 41 -3.92 11.16 19.10
CA SER A 41 -2.82 10.63 19.91
C SER A 41 -2.15 9.40 19.29
N LEU A 42 -0.93 9.10 19.73
CA LEU A 42 -0.23 7.87 19.36
C LEU A 42 -1.04 6.62 19.74
N ARG A 43 -1.71 6.64 20.92
CA ARG A 43 -2.54 5.53 21.38
C ARG A 43 -3.69 5.26 20.42
N GLU A 44 -4.40 6.30 19.99
CA GLU A 44 -5.49 6.18 19.01
C GLU A 44 -5.00 5.66 17.66
N SER A 45 -3.88 6.17 17.18
CA SER A 45 -3.24 5.71 15.95
C SER A 45 -2.91 4.22 16.01
N LEU A 46 -2.28 3.77 17.09
CA LEU A 46 -1.96 2.36 17.31
C LEU A 46 -3.22 1.49 17.45
N MET A 47 -4.26 1.99 18.10
CA MET A 47 -5.53 1.27 18.24
C MET A 47 -6.20 1.05 16.87
N ARG A 48 -6.20 2.07 16.02
CA ARG A 48 -6.70 1.96 14.63
C ARG A 48 -5.88 0.98 13.82
N ASP A 49 -4.55 0.99 13.97
CA ASP A 49 -3.67 0.03 13.31
C ASP A 49 -3.99 -1.41 13.67
N VAL A 50 -4.21 -1.68 14.95
CA VAL A 50 -4.54 -3.03 15.44
C VAL A 50 -5.92 -3.47 14.98
N LYS A 51 -6.91 -2.59 15.04
CA LYS A 51 -8.33 -2.97 14.85
C LYS A 51 -8.83 -2.84 13.40
N GLN A 52 -8.33 -1.88 12.64
CA GLN A 52 -9.01 -1.44 11.40
C GLN A 52 -8.07 -1.32 10.21
N GLU A 53 -6.87 -0.77 10.39
CA GLU A 53 -6.05 -0.32 9.27
C GLU A 53 -4.99 -1.34 8.86
N ARG A 54 -3.92 -1.45 9.66
CA ARG A 54 -2.69 -2.13 9.25
C ARG A 54 -2.72 -3.61 9.60
N LEU A 55 -2.97 -3.96 10.85
CA LEU A 55 -2.80 -5.33 11.31
C LEU A 55 -3.76 -6.31 10.60
N PRO A 56 -5.07 -6.03 10.43
CA PRO A 56 -5.99 -6.98 9.80
C PRO A 56 -5.59 -7.34 8.36
N ILE A 57 -5.11 -6.36 7.58
CA ILE A 57 -4.70 -6.62 6.19
C ILE A 57 -3.40 -7.43 6.13
N HIS A 58 -2.42 -7.15 6.99
CA HIS A 58 -1.16 -7.90 7.01
C HIS A 58 -1.36 -9.34 7.47
N LEU A 59 -2.21 -9.56 8.47
CA LEU A 59 -2.54 -10.91 8.92
C LEU A 59 -3.27 -11.71 7.85
N ARG A 60 -4.27 -11.11 7.19
CA ARG A 60 -4.99 -11.78 6.10
C ARG A 60 -4.07 -12.16 4.95
N VAL A 61 -3.17 -11.27 4.55
CA VAL A 61 -2.22 -11.56 3.46
C VAL A 61 -1.22 -12.61 3.90
N GLY A 62 -0.62 -12.48 5.09
CA GLY A 62 0.35 -13.43 5.61
C GLY A 62 -0.23 -14.85 5.73
N ASP A 63 -1.42 -14.97 6.32
CA ASP A 63 -2.14 -16.22 6.48
C ASP A 63 -2.39 -16.93 5.15
N ARG A 64 -2.99 -16.22 4.17
CA ARG A 64 -3.25 -16.76 2.81
C ARG A 64 -1.98 -17.18 2.10
N MET A 65 -0.93 -16.37 2.18
CA MET A 65 0.34 -16.67 1.52
C MET A 65 1.00 -17.90 2.16
N SER A 66 0.98 -18.02 3.48
CA SER A 66 1.56 -19.18 4.17
C SER A 66 0.75 -20.47 3.92
N SER A 67 -0.58 -20.39 3.98
CA SER A 67 -1.49 -21.51 3.76
C SER A 67 -1.43 -22.06 2.34
N ALA A 68 -1.19 -21.19 1.34
CA ALA A 68 -0.97 -21.62 -0.05
C ALA A 68 0.22 -22.58 -0.23
N PHE A 69 1.16 -22.60 0.72
CA PHE A 69 2.32 -23.51 0.72
C PHE A 69 2.29 -24.48 1.91
N SER A 70 1.14 -24.66 2.56
CA SER A 70 1.00 -25.51 3.76
C SER A 70 1.97 -25.15 4.89
N ILE A 71 2.31 -23.86 5.02
CA ILE A 71 3.15 -23.32 6.10
C ILE A 71 2.26 -22.63 7.11
N GLU A 72 2.46 -22.91 8.40
CA GLU A 72 1.77 -22.21 9.47
C GLU A 72 2.53 -20.92 9.86
N LEU A 73 1.89 -19.76 9.72
CA LEU A 73 2.42 -18.48 10.17
C LEU A 73 2.13 -18.25 11.66
N ARG A 74 3.18 -18.15 12.49
CA ARG A 74 3.07 -17.72 13.89
C ARG A 74 3.50 -16.26 14.05
N CYS A 75 2.76 -15.49 14.86
CA CYS A 75 3.06 -14.08 15.13
C CYS A 75 3.27 -13.82 16.64
N PRO A 76 4.43 -14.17 17.22
CA PRO A 76 4.66 -14.10 18.68
C PRO A 76 4.41 -12.72 19.30
N TYR A 77 4.72 -11.64 18.58
CA TYR A 77 4.47 -10.27 19.05
C TYR A 77 2.98 -9.88 19.16
N LEU A 78 2.08 -10.70 18.62
CA LEU A 78 0.63 -10.49 18.69
C LEU A 78 -0.03 -11.31 19.80
N ASP A 79 0.76 -11.90 20.70
CA ASP A 79 0.22 -12.45 21.94
C ASP A 79 -0.56 -11.35 22.70
N HIS A 80 -1.78 -11.66 23.13
CA HIS A 80 -2.66 -10.70 23.79
C HIS A 80 -2.00 -10.05 25.01
N ARG A 81 -1.17 -10.78 25.77
CA ARG A 81 -0.46 -10.27 26.94
C ARG A 81 0.54 -9.18 26.55
N ILE A 82 1.26 -9.38 25.44
CA ILE A 82 2.21 -8.40 24.91
C ILE A 82 1.46 -7.17 24.42
N ILE A 83 0.36 -7.36 23.68
CA ILE A 83 -0.43 -6.26 23.14
C ILE A 83 -1.04 -5.44 24.28
N GLU A 84 -1.73 -6.07 25.22
CA GLU A 84 -2.35 -5.42 26.37
C GLU A 84 -1.33 -4.64 27.20
N TYR A 85 -0.21 -5.27 27.56
CA TYR A 85 0.90 -4.59 28.25
C TYR A 85 1.45 -3.42 27.43
N SER A 86 1.63 -3.58 26.12
CA SER A 86 2.11 -2.48 25.27
C SER A 86 1.15 -1.28 25.29
N PHE A 87 -0.15 -1.49 25.47
CA PHE A 87 -1.12 -0.42 25.60
C PHE A 87 -1.18 0.19 26.99
N THR A 88 -0.63 -0.41 28.05
CA THR A 88 -0.49 0.27 29.35
C THR A 88 0.70 1.23 29.38
N LEU A 89 1.70 1.02 28.52
CA LEU A 89 2.91 1.82 28.49
C LEU A 89 2.70 3.25 27.97
N PRO A 90 3.36 4.25 28.57
CA PRO A 90 3.41 5.61 28.05
C PRO A 90 4.00 5.68 26.63
N SER A 91 3.61 6.70 25.87
CA SER A 91 4.06 6.90 24.48
C SER A 91 5.58 7.01 24.35
N ASN A 92 6.27 7.59 25.33
CA ASN A 92 7.73 7.76 25.35
C ASN A 92 8.50 6.44 25.51
N CYS A 93 7.85 5.33 25.88
CA CYS A 93 8.44 3.98 25.85
C CYS A 93 8.43 3.39 24.44
N LYS A 94 7.54 3.88 23.56
CA LYS A 94 7.36 3.37 22.19
C LYS A 94 8.19 4.17 21.19
N ILE A 95 8.17 5.51 21.36
CA ILE A 95 8.89 6.47 20.53
C ILE A 95 9.59 7.47 21.45
N ARG A 96 10.91 7.62 21.32
CA ARG A 96 11.72 8.53 22.14
C ARG A 96 12.82 9.14 21.28
N ASP A 97 12.98 10.45 21.32
CA ASP A 97 14.05 11.18 20.61
C ASP A 97 14.16 10.80 19.11
N GLY A 98 13.01 10.63 18.45
CA GLY A 98 12.93 10.23 17.04
C GLY A 98 13.14 8.72 16.78
N GLU A 99 13.48 7.93 17.81
CA GLU A 99 13.67 6.50 17.70
C GLU A 99 12.36 5.73 17.94
N THR A 100 12.00 4.86 17.00
CA THR A 100 10.86 3.94 17.13
C THR A 100 11.28 2.60 17.75
N LYS A 101 10.31 1.92 18.37
CA LYS A 101 10.50 0.62 19.05
C LYS A 101 11.47 0.74 20.24
N TYR A 102 11.52 1.90 20.88
CA TYR A 102 12.53 2.23 21.89
C TYR A 102 12.64 1.16 22.99
N LEU A 103 11.54 0.88 23.71
CA LEU A 103 11.56 -0.14 24.77
C LEU A 103 11.96 -1.53 24.25
N LEU A 104 11.48 -1.92 23.07
CA LEU A 104 11.84 -3.21 22.47
C LEU A 104 13.35 -3.29 22.18
N ARG A 105 13.96 -2.20 21.71
CA ARG A 105 15.40 -2.13 21.45
C ARG A 105 16.21 -2.17 22.74
N GLU A 106 15.73 -1.58 23.82
CA GLU A 106 16.41 -1.67 25.11
C GLU A 106 16.25 -3.06 25.74
N ALA A 107 15.07 -3.68 25.62
CA ALA A 107 14.80 -5.01 26.18
C ALA A 107 15.68 -6.13 25.58
N VAL A 108 16.17 -5.97 24.35
CA VAL A 108 17.03 -6.95 23.66
C VAL A 108 18.51 -6.56 23.64
N LYS A 109 18.91 -5.54 24.43
CA LYS A 109 20.31 -5.13 24.55
C LYS A 109 21.15 -6.27 25.10
N GLY A 110 22.26 -6.57 24.44
CA GLY A 110 23.12 -7.72 24.79
C GLY A 110 22.58 -9.09 24.33
N VAL A 111 21.35 -9.17 23.82
CA VAL A 111 20.77 -10.41 23.27
C VAL A 111 21.05 -10.56 21.77
N ILE A 112 21.05 -9.43 21.04
CA ILE A 112 21.32 -9.39 19.59
C ILE A 112 22.46 -8.41 19.28
N PRO A 113 23.13 -8.53 18.12
CA PRO A 113 24.18 -7.60 17.72
C PRO A 113 23.69 -6.14 17.71
N GLU A 114 24.52 -5.22 18.21
CA GLU A 114 24.18 -3.79 18.28
C GLU A 114 23.82 -3.20 16.91
N SER A 115 24.44 -3.69 15.84
CA SER A 115 24.13 -3.29 14.46
C SER A 115 22.67 -3.59 14.08
N ALA A 116 22.14 -4.76 14.47
CA ALA A 116 20.74 -5.13 14.27
C ALA A 116 19.82 -4.35 15.22
N ARG A 117 20.22 -4.22 16.49
CA ARG A 117 19.45 -3.52 17.53
C ARG A 117 19.25 -2.05 17.24
N ARG A 118 20.23 -1.35 16.65
CA ARG A 118 20.18 0.08 16.30
C ARG A 118 19.76 0.34 14.86
N ARG A 119 19.55 -0.71 14.06
CA ARG A 119 19.14 -0.57 12.65
C ARG A 119 17.85 0.25 12.53
N MET A 120 17.83 1.21 11.61
CA MET A 120 16.61 1.95 11.28
C MET A 120 15.47 1.00 10.88
N LYS A 121 14.24 1.34 11.26
CA LYS A 121 13.07 0.58 10.81
C LYS A 121 12.95 0.71 9.30
N LEU A 122 13.18 -0.38 8.60
CA LEU A 122 12.88 -0.50 7.19
C LEU A 122 11.45 -1.02 7.06
N GLY A 123 10.68 -0.43 6.13
CA GLY A 123 9.45 -1.06 5.67
C GLY A 123 9.76 -2.32 4.87
N THR A 124 8.73 -2.94 4.33
CA THR A 124 8.87 -4.01 3.33
C THR A 124 8.60 -3.40 1.95
N PRO A 125 9.60 -2.77 1.30
CA PRO A 125 9.37 -2.15 0.00
C PRO A 125 9.09 -3.24 -1.03
N VAL A 126 7.93 -3.16 -1.67
CA VAL A 126 7.67 -3.95 -2.88
C VAL A 126 8.48 -3.31 -4.02
N PRO A 127 9.23 -4.08 -4.82
CA PRO A 127 10.08 -3.54 -5.89
C PRO A 127 9.25 -3.15 -7.12
N LEU A 128 8.27 -2.27 -6.94
CA LEU A 128 7.32 -1.85 -7.96
C LEU A 128 8.01 -1.24 -9.18
N GLU A 129 9.01 -0.39 -8.97
CA GLU A 129 9.80 0.18 -10.07
C GLU A 129 10.43 -0.90 -10.95
N THR A 130 11.02 -1.92 -10.32
CA THR A 130 11.62 -3.04 -11.05
C THR A 130 10.55 -3.80 -11.83
N TRP A 131 9.40 -4.09 -11.23
CA TRP A 131 8.33 -4.83 -11.90
C TRP A 131 7.69 -4.06 -13.05
N LEU A 132 7.34 -2.79 -12.84
CA LEU A 132 6.73 -1.94 -13.86
C LEU A 132 7.62 -1.75 -15.10
N LYS A 133 8.95 -1.81 -14.93
CA LYS A 133 9.93 -1.76 -16.02
C LYS A 133 10.21 -3.14 -16.62
N LYS A 134 10.32 -4.18 -15.80
CA LYS A 134 10.64 -5.54 -16.23
C LYS A 134 9.52 -6.13 -17.09
N PHE A 135 8.26 -5.94 -16.70
CA PHE A 135 7.08 -6.47 -17.40
C PHE A 135 6.50 -5.47 -18.41
N ARG A 136 7.36 -4.67 -19.07
CA ARG A 136 6.90 -3.56 -19.91
C ARG A 136 6.09 -4.02 -21.12
N SER A 137 6.46 -5.15 -21.71
CA SER A 137 5.77 -5.69 -22.88
C SER A 137 4.35 -6.08 -22.52
N GLU A 138 4.21 -6.86 -21.44
CA GLU A 138 2.95 -7.40 -20.93
C GLU A 138 2.01 -6.29 -20.48
N ILE A 139 2.51 -5.32 -19.70
CA ILE A 139 1.72 -4.16 -19.27
C ILE A 139 1.29 -3.30 -20.47
N THR A 140 2.16 -3.14 -21.47
CA THR A 140 1.80 -2.41 -22.70
C THR A 140 0.69 -3.10 -23.47
N GLN A 141 0.77 -4.41 -23.62
CA GLN A 141 -0.25 -5.22 -24.30
C GLN A 141 -1.58 -5.15 -23.55
N MET A 142 -1.55 -5.26 -22.22
CA MET A 142 -2.71 -5.14 -21.34
C MET A 142 -3.42 -3.78 -21.53
N ILE A 143 -2.70 -2.66 -21.37
CA ILE A 143 -3.26 -1.30 -21.49
C ILE A 143 -3.85 -1.06 -22.89
N LYS A 144 -3.20 -1.58 -23.95
CA LYS A 144 -3.64 -1.39 -25.34
C LYS A 144 -4.74 -2.36 -25.77
N SER A 145 -5.03 -3.38 -24.98
CA SER A 145 -6.02 -4.42 -25.31
C SER A 145 -7.43 -3.85 -25.45
N GLN A 146 -8.26 -4.53 -26.24
CA GLN A 146 -9.67 -4.17 -26.37
C GLN A 146 -10.43 -4.40 -25.07
N LYS A 147 -10.09 -5.47 -24.33
CA LYS A 147 -10.68 -5.79 -23.02
C LYS A 147 -10.53 -4.62 -22.04
N PHE A 148 -9.32 -4.07 -21.90
CA PHE A 148 -9.05 -2.95 -21.01
C PHE A 148 -9.86 -1.70 -21.38
N LYS A 149 -10.05 -1.43 -22.68
CA LYS A 149 -10.88 -0.34 -23.19
C LYS A 149 -12.37 -0.55 -22.88
N ASP A 150 -12.87 -1.75 -23.18
CA ASP A 150 -14.29 -2.10 -23.05
C ASP A 150 -14.78 -2.11 -21.60
N ARG A 151 -13.87 -2.25 -20.62
CA ARG A 151 -14.22 -2.10 -19.20
C ARG A 151 -14.76 -0.70 -18.86
N GLY A 152 -14.36 0.34 -19.61
CA GLY A 152 -14.87 1.71 -19.44
C GLY A 152 -14.51 2.40 -18.12
N TYR A 153 -13.57 1.87 -17.32
CA TYR A 153 -13.16 2.47 -16.05
C TYR A 153 -12.12 3.59 -16.21
N PHE A 154 -11.24 3.46 -17.21
CA PHE A 154 -10.06 4.30 -17.36
C PHE A 154 -10.05 5.04 -18.68
N ASN A 155 -9.49 6.25 -18.65
CA ASN A 155 -9.04 6.92 -19.86
C ASN A 155 -7.75 6.23 -20.34
N VAL A 156 -7.88 5.35 -21.32
CA VAL A 156 -6.77 4.50 -21.81
C VAL A 156 -5.59 5.32 -22.31
N GLN A 157 -5.84 6.44 -23.01
CA GLN A 157 -4.76 7.31 -23.48
C GLN A 157 -4.01 7.93 -22.31
N ALA A 158 -4.72 8.46 -21.31
CA ALA A 158 -4.10 9.08 -20.14
C ALA A 158 -3.27 8.05 -19.32
N VAL A 159 -3.78 6.83 -19.17
CA VAL A 159 -3.04 5.74 -18.51
C VAL A 159 -1.77 5.39 -19.29
N TRP A 160 -1.88 5.24 -20.61
CA TRP A 160 -0.73 4.97 -21.48
C TRP A 160 0.33 6.07 -21.38
N ASP A 161 -0.06 7.35 -21.47
CA ASP A 161 0.87 8.48 -21.41
C ASP A 161 1.62 8.53 -20.07
N VAL A 162 0.91 8.27 -18.96
CA VAL A 162 1.53 8.17 -17.63
C VAL A 162 2.48 6.99 -17.54
N TYR A 163 2.08 5.81 -18.03
CA TYR A 163 2.93 4.63 -18.02
C TYR A 163 4.20 4.83 -18.86
N GLU A 164 4.08 5.42 -20.04
CA GLU A 164 5.21 5.69 -20.92
C GLU A 164 6.20 6.69 -20.29
N ARG A 165 5.68 7.80 -19.72
CA ARG A 165 6.50 8.76 -18.97
C ARG A 165 7.21 8.10 -17.78
N TYR A 166 6.53 7.19 -17.07
CA TYR A 166 7.10 6.47 -15.94
C TYR A 166 8.28 5.58 -16.39
N CYS A 167 8.07 4.74 -17.41
CA CYS A 167 9.11 3.84 -17.94
C CYS A 167 10.32 4.60 -18.49
N ASN A 168 10.10 5.77 -19.10
CA ASN A 168 11.15 6.60 -19.69
C ASN A 168 11.79 7.58 -18.67
N ASN A 169 11.48 7.45 -17.38
CA ASN A 169 11.98 8.33 -16.30
C ASN A 169 11.70 9.84 -16.52
N LYS A 170 10.61 10.19 -17.21
CA LYS A 170 10.19 11.57 -17.50
C LYS A 170 9.26 12.14 -16.43
N MET A 171 9.53 11.82 -15.16
CA MET A 171 8.72 12.21 -14.01
C MET A 171 9.61 12.71 -12.88
N ASN A 172 9.14 13.72 -12.14
CA ASN A 172 9.80 14.09 -10.90
C ASN A 172 9.57 13.04 -9.80
N ARG A 173 10.31 13.14 -8.70
CA ARG A 173 10.26 12.18 -7.58
C ARG A 173 8.85 11.96 -7.02
N PHE A 174 8.04 13.02 -6.92
CA PHE A 174 6.70 12.95 -6.34
C PHE A 174 5.70 12.32 -7.30
N GLU A 175 5.72 12.75 -8.57
CA GLU A 175 4.92 12.14 -9.64
C GLU A 175 5.22 10.65 -9.76
N LYS A 176 6.52 10.29 -9.80
CA LYS A 176 6.95 8.92 -9.94
C LYS A 176 6.38 8.05 -8.82
N LYS A 177 6.50 8.49 -7.55
CA LYS A 177 6.00 7.70 -6.42
C LYS A 177 4.48 7.57 -6.42
N PHE A 178 3.77 8.66 -6.73
CA PHE A 178 2.31 8.63 -6.81
C PHE A 178 1.81 7.70 -7.92
N TYR A 179 2.32 7.88 -9.14
CA TYR A 179 1.87 7.10 -10.29
C TYR A 179 2.35 5.64 -10.23
N GLU A 180 3.48 5.34 -9.60
CA GLU A 180 3.89 3.96 -9.30
C GLU A 180 2.79 3.20 -8.54
N ASP A 181 2.30 3.77 -7.44
CA ASP A 181 1.28 3.14 -6.60
C ASP A 181 -0.08 3.06 -7.36
N VAL A 182 -0.40 4.05 -8.19
CA VAL A 182 -1.65 4.06 -8.98
C VAL A 182 -1.60 3.05 -10.12
N LEU A 183 -0.52 3.03 -10.92
CA LEU A 183 -0.33 2.08 -12.01
C LEU A 183 -0.37 0.64 -11.49
N TRP A 184 0.29 0.37 -10.37
CA TRP A 184 0.24 -0.94 -9.73
C TRP A 184 -1.19 -1.37 -9.41
N ARG A 185 -2.03 -0.47 -8.90
CA ARG A 185 -3.45 -0.77 -8.62
C ARG A 185 -4.26 -1.03 -9.89
N ILE A 186 -4.01 -0.28 -10.97
CA ILE A 186 -4.67 -0.50 -12.27
C ILE A 186 -4.31 -1.89 -12.80
N ILE A 187 -3.03 -2.25 -12.79
CA ILE A 187 -2.56 -3.55 -13.26
C ILE A 187 -3.14 -4.69 -12.42
N ASN A 188 -3.15 -4.56 -11.09
CA ASN A 188 -3.74 -5.59 -10.22
C ASN A 188 -5.24 -5.75 -10.44
N LEU A 189 -5.96 -4.65 -10.72
CA LEU A 189 -7.38 -4.71 -11.03
C LEU A 189 -7.61 -5.47 -12.35
N GLU A 190 -6.82 -5.19 -13.39
CA GLU A 190 -6.96 -5.88 -14.67
C GLU A 190 -6.61 -7.37 -14.55
N LEU A 191 -5.50 -7.71 -13.88
CA LEU A 191 -5.16 -9.12 -13.60
C LEU A 191 -6.25 -9.84 -12.78
N TRP A 192 -6.91 -9.13 -11.87
CA TRP A 192 -8.03 -9.68 -11.12
C TRP A 192 -9.25 -9.93 -12.04
N PHE A 193 -9.56 -9.02 -12.97
CA PHE A 193 -10.60 -9.27 -13.98
C PHE A 193 -10.25 -10.46 -14.88
N GLU A 194 -8.99 -10.58 -15.28
CA GLU A 194 -8.54 -11.71 -16.09
C GLU A 194 -8.71 -13.04 -15.37
N ALA A 195 -8.35 -13.10 -14.09
CA ALA A 195 -8.42 -14.31 -13.30
C ALA A 195 -9.85 -14.71 -12.88
N PHE A 196 -10.74 -13.74 -12.62
CA PHE A 196 -12.02 -14.01 -11.95
C PHE A 196 -13.27 -13.54 -12.70
N ALA A 197 -13.15 -12.62 -13.65
CA ALA A 197 -14.31 -12.04 -14.34
C ALA A 197 -14.49 -12.54 -15.78
N HIS A 198 -13.55 -13.31 -16.32
CA HIS A 198 -13.73 -14.03 -17.59
C HIS A 198 -14.46 -15.37 -17.42
N THR A 199 -14.34 -16.02 -16.26
CA THR A 199 -14.91 -17.34 -15.96
C THR A 199 -16.40 -17.32 -15.58
N ALA A 200 -17.07 -16.16 -15.62
CA ALA A 200 -18.50 -16.04 -15.25
C ALA A 200 -19.46 -15.97 -16.46
N LEU A 201 -18.95 -16.13 -17.68
CA LEU A 201 -19.74 -16.06 -18.92
C LEU A 201 -19.58 -17.31 -19.82
N GLU A 202 -19.07 -18.41 -19.27
CA GLU A 202 -19.11 -19.76 -19.85
C GLU A 202 -19.79 -20.71 -18.87
#